data_AF-A0A8T0L3T0-F1
#
_entry.id   AF-A0A8T0L3T0-F1
#
_cell.length_a   1.000
_cell.length_b   1.000
_cell.length_c   1.000
_cell.angle_alpha   90.00
_cell.angle_beta   90.00
_cell.angle_gamma   90.00
#
_symmetry.space_group_name_H-M   'P 1'
#
loop_
_entity.id
_entity.type
_entity.pdbx_description
1 polymer ?
#
loop_
_entity_poly.entity_id
_entity_poly.type
_entity_poly.pdbx_seq_one_letter_code
_entity_poly.pdbx_strand_id
1 'polypeptide(L)'
;MASLAPSASLISSNPNILFSPKFSSSSFSSLSFPYSSNSLFKPLRTSLNPSSPALKTFVARASSELPLVGNVAPDFEAEAVFDQEFIKVKLSEYIGKKYVILFFYPLDFTFVCPTEITAFSDRHPEFEELNTEILGVSVDSVFSHLAWVQTDRKSGGLGDLNYPLISDITKSISKSFGVLIPDQGIALRGLFIIDKEGVIQHSTINNLAIGRSVDETKRTLQALQYVQENPDEVCPAGWKPGEKSMKPDPKLSKEYFSAI
;
A
#
# COMPACT_ATOMS: atom_id res chain seq x y z
N MET A 1 48.02 33.49 -39.83
CA MET A 1 48.32 32.65 -38.65
C MET A 1 47.37 31.47 -38.74
N ALA A 2 47.78 30.33 -39.33
CA ALA A 2 48.37 29.16 -38.64
C ALA A 2 47.39 28.58 -37.58
N SER A 3 47.02 27.30 -37.51
CA SER A 3 47.52 26.08 -38.13
C SER A 3 46.59 24.88 -37.87
N LEU A 4 46.68 23.85 -38.72
CA LEU A 4 46.68 22.39 -38.44
C LEU A 4 45.43 21.64 -37.94
N ALA A 5 45.02 20.65 -38.76
CA ALA A 5 44.46 19.37 -38.32
C ALA A 5 45.58 18.45 -37.75
N PRO A 6 45.30 17.32 -37.07
CA PRO A 6 45.04 16.08 -37.84
C PRO A 6 44.13 15.00 -37.18
N SER A 7 43.57 14.17 -38.07
CA SER A 7 43.47 12.70 -38.08
C SER A 7 43.12 11.88 -36.82
N ALA A 8 42.07 11.04 -36.94
CA ALA A 8 42.07 9.67 -36.39
C ALA A 8 41.17 8.74 -37.22
N SER A 9 41.59 7.49 -37.29
CA SER A 9 41.36 6.48 -38.32
C SER A 9 40.24 5.46 -38.01
N LEU A 10 39.69 4.90 -39.10
CA LEU A 10 38.84 3.71 -39.19
C LEU A 10 39.53 2.44 -38.69
N ILE A 11 38.85 1.61 -37.89
CA ILE A 11 39.03 0.15 -37.86
C ILE A 11 37.66 -0.55 -37.73
N SER A 12 37.46 -1.49 -38.65
CA SER A 12 36.35 -2.42 -38.85
C SER A 12 36.62 -3.75 -38.11
N SER A 13 35.58 -4.47 -37.68
CA SER A 13 35.46 -5.94 -37.85
C SER A 13 34.15 -6.52 -37.30
N ASN A 14 33.76 -7.63 -37.91
CA ASN A 14 32.44 -8.27 -38.04
C ASN A 14 31.83 -8.97 -36.80
N PRO A 15 30.51 -9.24 -36.83
CA PRO A 15 29.79 -10.15 -35.94
C PRO A 15 29.78 -11.60 -36.46
N ASN A 16 29.34 -12.53 -35.59
CA ASN A 16 28.95 -13.94 -35.80
C ASN A 16 29.88 -15.00 -35.18
N ILE A 17 29.48 -15.52 -34.02
CA ILE A 17 29.69 -16.92 -33.67
C ILE A 17 28.37 -17.45 -33.07
N LEU A 18 27.70 -18.30 -33.85
CA LEU A 18 26.48 -19.02 -33.52
C LEU A 18 26.91 -20.43 -33.03
N PHE A 19 26.55 -20.82 -31.80
CA PHE A 19 26.71 -22.18 -31.31
C PHE A 19 25.36 -22.74 -30.89
N SER A 20 24.94 -23.82 -31.57
CA SER A 20 23.86 -24.72 -31.14
C SER A 20 24.49 -26.00 -30.59
N PRO A 21 23.80 -26.70 -29.68
CA PRO A 21 23.69 -28.14 -29.90
C PRO A 21 22.25 -28.65 -29.74
N LYS A 22 21.89 -29.53 -30.69
CA LYS A 22 20.72 -30.41 -30.63
C LYS A 22 20.97 -31.48 -29.56
N PHE A 23 19.95 -31.82 -28.77
CA PHE A 23 19.88 -33.14 -28.15
C PHE A 23 18.50 -33.77 -28.33
N SER A 24 18.58 -35.08 -28.54
CA SER A 24 17.61 -36.00 -29.10
C SER A 24 16.54 -36.44 -28.11
N SER A 25 15.36 -36.72 -28.65
CA SER A 25 14.24 -37.46 -28.10
C SER A 25 14.60 -38.82 -27.48
N SER A 26 13.88 -39.22 -26.44
CA SER A 26 13.19 -40.52 -26.43
C SER A 26 12.09 -40.57 -25.35
N SER A 27 10.93 -41.02 -25.81
CA SER A 27 9.74 -41.36 -25.05
C SER A 27 9.89 -42.79 -24.51
N PHE A 28 9.42 -43.08 -23.29
CA PHE A 28 9.00 -44.45 -22.95
C PHE A 28 7.80 -44.44 -22.00
N SER A 29 6.87 -45.29 -22.39
CA SER A 29 5.48 -45.36 -22.00
C SER A 29 5.25 -46.16 -20.71
N SER A 30 4.11 -45.83 -20.11
CA SER A 30 3.28 -46.61 -19.18
C SER A 30 3.35 -48.12 -19.33
N LEU A 31 3.37 -48.84 -18.21
CA LEU A 31 2.83 -50.19 -18.10
C LEU A 31 2.11 -50.36 -16.75
N SER A 32 0.78 -50.37 -16.84
CA SER A 32 -0.17 -50.92 -15.88
C SER A 32 -0.50 -52.36 -16.27
N PHE A 33 -0.60 -53.29 -15.32
CA PHE A 33 -1.41 -54.51 -15.47
C PHE A 33 -2.06 -54.96 -14.14
N PRO A 34 -3.20 -55.69 -14.20
CA PRO A 34 -4.21 -55.79 -13.14
C PRO A 34 -4.35 -57.23 -12.56
N TYR A 35 -5.52 -57.53 -11.96
CA TYR A 35 -6.04 -58.81 -11.40
C TYR A 35 -5.64 -59.12 -9.94
N SER A 36 -6.48 -59.64 -9.04
CA SER A 36 -7.76 -60.36 -9.15
C SER A 36 -8.47 -60.49 -7.78
N SER A 37 -9.80 -60.37 -7.82
CA SER A 37 -10.89 -61.08 -7.11
C SER A 37 -10.92 -61.44 -5.59
N ASN A 38 -12.10 -61.14 -5.03
CA ASN A 38 -12.96 -61.92 -4.11
C ASN A 38 -12.44 -62.34 -2.71
N SER A 39 -13.08 -61.84 -1.65
CA SER A 39 -14.27 -62.47 -1.06
C SER A 39 -14.63 -61.90 0.32
N LEU A 40 -15.94 -61.91 0.58
CA LEU A 40 -16.62 -61.65 1.86
C LEU A 40 -15.92 -62.27 3.06
N PHE A 41 -15.77 -61.54 4.16
CA PHE A 41 -16.14 -61.96 5.52
C PHE A 41 -16.19 -60.72 6.45
N LYS A 42 -17.38 -60.44 7.02
CA LYS A 42 -17.53 -59.68 8.28
C LYS A 42 -17.47 -60.72 9.41
N PRO A 43 -16.87 -60.42 10.59
CA PRO A 43 -17.73 -59.92 11.68
C PRO A 43 -17.05 -59.03 12.74
N LEU A 44 -17.94 -58.44 13.55
CA LEU A 44 -17.83 -57.92 14.92
C LEU A 44 -16.74 -56.90 15.32
N ARG A 45 -17.25 -55.71 15.68
CA ARG A 45 -16.65 -54.74 16.60
C ARG A 45 -16.41 -55.36 17.98
N THR A 46 -15.21 -55.15 18.53
CA THR A 46 -15.00 -54.68 19.91
C THR A 46 -13.61 -54.07 20.08
N SER A 47 -13.61 -52.76 20.37
CA SER A 47 -12.73 -52.04 21.31
C SER A 47 -11.24 -52.40 21.37
N LEU A 48 -10.40 -51.61 20.70
CA LEU A 48 -9.07 -51.20 21.18
C LEU A 48 -8.79 -49.76 20.70
N ASN A 49 -8.62 -48.83 21.64
CA ASN A 49 -8.01 -47.52 21.40
C ASN A 49 -6.55 -47.74 21.02
N PRO A 50 -6.06 -47.07 19.96
CA PRO A 50 -4.99 -46.11 20.20
C PRO A 50 -5.04 -44.88 19.27
N SER A 51 -4.37 -43.84 19.75
CA SER A 51 -3.82 -42.69 19.02
C SER A 51 -4.77 -41.56 18.61
N SER A 52 -4.51 -40.41 19.24
CA SER A 52 -5.12 -39.09 19.10
C SER A 52 -5.35 -38.64 17.65
N PRO A 53 -6.52 -38.07 17.33
CA PRO A 53 -6.64 -37.24 16.15
C PRO A 53 -6.24 -35.81 16.49
N ALA A 54 -5.33 -35.31 15.66
CA ALA A 54 -4.82 -33.96 15.64
C ALA A 54 -5.89 -32.87 15.85
N LEU A 55 -5.46 -31.82 16.56
CA LEU A 55 -6.03 -30.47 16.54
C LEU A 55 -6.59 -30.13 15.15
N LYS A 56 -7.90 -30.25 14.98
CA LYS A 56 -8.61 -29.45 13.99
C LYS A 56 -9.07 -28.19 14.70
N THR A 57 -8.11 -27.30 14.92
CA THR A 57 -8.42 -25.88 15.05
C THR A 57 -9.14 -25.52 13.77
N PHE A 58 -10.46 -25.43 13.81
CA PHE A 58 -11.21 -24.68 12.83
C PHE A 58 -10.84 -23.21 13.07
N VAL A 59 -9.66 -22.83 12.56
CA VAL A 59 -9.38 -21.42 12.27
C VAL A 59 -10.37 -21.08 11.17
N ALA A 60 -11.50 -20.51 11.56
CA ALA A 60 -12.33 -19.77 10.63
C ALA A 60 -11.41 -18.74 9.97
N ARG A 61 -11.17 -18.89 8.66
CA ARG A 61 -10.63 -17.81 7.84
C ARG A 61 -11.70 -16.72 7.80
N ALA A 62 -11.66 -15.82 8.77
CA ALA A 62 -12.31 -14.54 8.64
C ALA A 62 -11.25 -13.54 8.17
N SER A 63 -11.37 -13.08 6.93
CA SER A 63 -11.07 -11.67 6.59
C SER A 63 -11.41 -11.40 5.13
N SER A 64 -12.71 -11.30 4.83
CA SER A 64 -13.23 -10.52 3.70
C SER A 64 -14.48 -9.71 4.05
N GLU A 65 -14.86 -9.60 5.32
CA GLU A 65 -16.25 -9.23 5.71
C GLU A 65 -16.34 -7.98 6.61
N LEU A 66 -15.26 -7.24 6.83
CA LEU A 66 -15.31 -5.99 7.60
C LEU A 66 -14.84 -4.82 6.74
N PRO A 67 -15.53 -3.65 6.80
CA PRO A 67 -15.04 -2.44 6.18
C PRO A 67 -13.71 -2.04 6.81
N LEU A 68 -12.79 -1.48 6.02
CA LEU A 68 -11.51 -1.01 6.54
C LEU A 68 -11.69 0.14 7.56
N VAL A 69 -12.53 1.12 7.21
CA VAL A 69 -12.85 2.24 8.11
C VAL A 69 -13.58 1.72 9.36
N GLY A 70 -13.15 2.18 10.53
CA GLY A 70 -13.61 1.77 11.84
C GLY A 70 -12.89 0.53 12.40
N ASN A 71 -11.94 -0.05 11.67
CA ASN A 71 -11.16 -1.20 12.10
C ASN A 71 -9.65 -0.91 12.10
N VAL A 72 -8.89 -1.74 12.82
CA VAL A 72 -7.43 -1.65 12.87
C VAL A 72 -6.85 -1.84 11.47
N ALA A 73 -5.93 -0.96 11.08
CA ALA A 73 -5.28 -1.00 9.78
C ALA A 73 -4.48 -2.30 9.61
N PRO A 74 -4.50 -2.93 8.42
CA PRO A 74 -3.62 -4.04 8.11
C PRO A 74 -2.16 -3.64 8.31
N ASP A 75 -1.46 -4.28 9.24
CA ASP A 75 -0.04 -4.01 9.50
C ASP A 75 0.83 -4.51 8.33
N PHE A 76 1.94 -3.83 8.11
CA PHE A 76 2.94 -4.21 7.11
C PHE A 76 4.33 -3.81 7.57
N GLU A 77 5.34 -4.49 7.05
CA GLU A 77 6.75 -4.07 7.08
C GLU A 77 7.28 -4.11 5.65
N ALA A 78 7.85 -3.00 5.18
CA ALA A 78 8.37 -2.89 3.82
C ALA A 78 9.57 -1.95 3.74
N GLU A 79 10.35 -2.12 2.67
CA GLU A 79 11.45 -1.20 2.35
C GLU A 79 10.88 0.11 1.77
N ALA A 80 11.54 1.21 2.08
CA ALA A 80 11.18 2.55 1.62
C ALA A 80 12.42 3.37 1.28
N VAL A 81 12.23 4.42 0.50
CA VAL A 81 13.22 5.47 0.26
C VAL A 81 12.89 6.68 1.13
N PHE A 82 13.84 7.14 1.92
CA PHE A 82 13.77 8.38 2.69
C PHE A 82 15.18 8.98 2.79
N ASP A 83 15.31 10.31 2.62
CA ASP A 83 16.62 10.98 2.52
C ASP A 83 17.60 10.32 1.52
N GLN A 84 17.04 9.81 0.41
CA GLN A 84 17.77 9.06 -0.63
C GLN A 84 18.47 7.76 -0.12
N GLU A 85 18.11 7.28 1.07
CA GLU A 85 18.58 6.03 1.65
C GLU A 85 17.46 4.97 1.66
N PHE A 86 17.86 3.70 1.70
CA PHE A 86 16.94 2.59 1.89
C PHE A 86 16.73 2.33 3.38
N ILE A 87 15.48 2.49 3.81
CA ILE A 87 15.05 2.24 5.20
C ILE A 87 13.97 1.16 5.23
N LYS A 88 13.66 0.68 6.43
CA LYS A 88 12.47 -0.15 6.68
C LYS A 88 11.42 0.67 7.40
N VAL A 89 10.17 0.50 6.98
CA VAL A 89 9.01 1.13 7.62
C VAL A 89 8.05 0.03 8.03
N LYS A 90 7.59 0.08 9.28
CA LYS A 90 6.53 -0.78 9.79
C LYS A 90 5.38 0.06 10.32
N LEU A 91 4.16 -0.18 9.84
CA LEU A 91 3.00 0.66 10.18
C LEU A 91 2.73 0.67 11.70
N SER A 92 2.83 -0.48 12.35
CA SER A 92 2.64 -0.58 13.80
C SER A 92 3.64 0.20 14.66
N GLU A 93 4.75 0.69 14.10
CA GLU A 93 5.71 1.53 14.83
C GLU A 93 5.19 2.95 15.10
N TYR A 94 4.16 3.39 14.37
CA TYR A 94 3.51 4.69 14.56
C TYR A 94 2.39 4.65 15.60
N ILE A 95 1.86 3.46 15.92
CA ILE A 95 0.80 3.27 16.92
C ILE A 95 1.28 3.79 18.28
N GLY A 96 0.42 4.58 18.92
CA GLY A 96 0.66 5.26 20.18
C GLY A 96 1.52 6.52 20.07
N LYS A 97 2.04 6.85 18.87
CA LYS A 97 2.97 7.97 18.67
C LYS A 97 2.40 9.07 17.79
N LYS A 98 1.99 8.73 16.56
CA LYS A 98 1.56 9.68 15.54
C LYS A 98 0.28 9.19 14.85
N TYR A 99 -0.49 10.12 14.29
CA TYR A 99 -1.44 9.77 13.24
C TYR A 99 -0.68 9.41 11.96
N VAL A 100 -1.30 8.66 11.05
CA VAL A 100 -0.68 8.31 9.76
C VAL A 100 -1.62 8.63 8.61
N ILE A 101 -1.13 9.37 7.62
CA ILE A 101 -1.74 9.49 6.30
C ILE A 101 -1.01 8.50 5.39
N LEU A 102 -1.66 7.37 5.12
CA LEU A 102 -1.16 6.35 4.20
C LEU A 102 -1.85 6.52 2.85
N PHE A 103 -1.09 6.85 1.81
CA PHE A 103 -1.66 7.04 0.48
C PHE A 103 -0.95 6.21 -0.59
N PHE A 104 -1.75 5.59 -1.44
CA PHE A 104 -1.32 4.78 -2.55
C PHE A 104 -1.33 5.60 -3.84
N TYR A 105 -0.40 5.31 -4.74
CA TYR A 105 -0.43 5.81 -6.11
C TYR A 105 -0.11 4.68 -7.10
N PRO A 106 -0.57 4.80 -8.37
CA PRO A 106 -0.45 3.71 -9.34
C PRO A 106 0.97 3.25 -9.63
N LEU A 107 1.82 4.15 -10.11
CA LEU A 107 3.16 3.88 -10.65
C LEU A 107 4.05 5.12 -10.59
N ASP A 108 5.34 4.88 -10.44
CA ASP A 108 6.42 5.84 -10.64
C ASP A 108 6.50 6.32 -12.10
N PHE A 109 7.12 7.49 -12.32
CA PHE A 109 7.33 8.09 -13.65
C PHE A 109 6.04 8.27 -14.48
N THR A 110 4.94 8.60 -13.80
CA THR A 110 3.65 8.94 -14.43
C THR A 110 3.29 10.42 -14.23
N PHE A 111 2.05 10.83 -14.55
CA PHE A 111 1.71 12.25 -14.70
C PHE A 111 1.07 12.89 -13.47
N VAL A 112 -0.01 12.29 -12.92
CA VAL A 112 -0.73 12.85 -11.77
C VAL A 112 -0.02 12.52 -10.45
N CYS A 113 0.61 11.35 -10.36
CA CYS A 113 1.32 10.89 -9.17
C CYS A 113 2.38 11.88 -8.63
N PRO A 114 3.31 12.44 -9.44
CA PRO A 114 4.30 13.38 -8.92
C PRO A 114 3.66 14.65 -8.38
N THR A 115 2.51 15.09 -8.92
CA THR A 115 1.80 16.26 -8.41
C THR A 115 1.23 16.02 -7.00
N GLU A 116 0.74 14.81 -6.71
CA GLU A 116 0.22 14.49 -5.38
C GLU A 116 1.36 14.30 -4.37
N ILE A 117 2.41 13.57 -4.77
CA ILE A 117 3.57 13.29 -3.92
C ILE A 117 4.26 14.60 -3.53
N THR A 118 4.55 15.46 -4.50
CA THR A 118 5.21 16.74 -4.20
C THR A 118 4.31 17.69 -3.40
N ALA A 119 2.99 17.71 -3.65
CA ALA A 119 2.07 18.55 -2.88
C ALA A 119 1.97 18.15 -1.40
N PHE A 120 1.99 16.84 -1.09
CA PHE A 120 2.09 16.39 0.30
C PHE A 120 3.46 16.70 0.89
N SER A 121 4.54 16.59 0.11
CA SER A 121 5.90 16.81 0.60
C SER A 121 6.12 18.28 0.98
N ASP A 122 5.70 19.19 0.11
CA ASP A 122 5.84 20.63 0.32
C ASP A 122 5.04 21.13 1.53
N ARG A 123 3.95 20.42 1.88
CA ARG A 123 3.08 20.72 3.03
C ARG A 123 3.29 19.79 4.21
N HIS A 124 4.29 18.91 4.18
CA HIS A 124 4.61 17.99 5.27
C HIS A 124 4.76 18.69 6.63
N PRO A 125 5.39 19.89 6.74
CA PRO A 125 5.46 20.61 8.01
C PRO A 125 4.09 20.86 8.67
N GLU A 126 3.04 21.09 7.88
CA GLU A 126 1.68 21.29 8.41
C GLU A 126 1.11 20.02 9.06
N PHE A 127 1.55 18.84 8.62
CA PHE A 127 1.13 17.55 9.18
C PHE A 127 2.02 17.14 10.35
N GLU A 128 3.31 17.46 10.30
CA GLU A 128 4.23 17.27 11.41
C GLU A 128 3.80 18.08 12.65
N GLU A 129 3.39 19.35 12.47
CA GLU A 129 2.80 20.18 13.53
C GLU A 129 1.55 19.55 14.15
N LEU A 130 0.80 18.77 13.38
CA LEU A 130 -0.38 18.02 13.82
C LEU A 130 -0.02 16.60 14.29
N ASN A 131 1.24 16.33 14.63
CA ASN A 131 1.74 15.02 15.09
C ASN A 131 1.33 13.87 14.15
N THR A 132 1.49 14.07 12.85
CA THR A 132 1.06 13.15 11.79
C THR A 132 2.21 12.82 10.86
N GLU A 133 2.37 11.55 10.52
CA GLU A 133 3.30 11.10 9.49
C GLU A 133 2.58 10.88 8.15
N ILE A 134 3.28 11.14 7.04
CA ILE A 134 2.80 10.81 5.70
C ILE A 134 3.59 9.62 5.16
N LEU A 135 2.91 8.66 4.54
CA LEU A 135 3.52 7.49 3.92
C LEU A 135 2.95 7.32 2.51
N GLY A 136 3.82 7.44 1.49
CA GLY A 136 3.46 7.16 0.10
C GLY A 136 3.76 5.71 -0.27
N VAL A 137 2.89 5.04 -1.00
CA VAL A 137 3.06 3.62 -1.40
C VAL A 137 2.75 3.44 -2.88
N SER A 138 3.59 2.70 -3.61
CA SER A 138 3.20 2.09 -4.89
C SER A 138 3.76 0.68 -5.01
N VAL A 139 3.45 0.01 -6.12
CA VAL A 139 3.94 -1.34 -6.43
C VAL A 139 5.35 -1.35 -7.01
N ASP A 140 5.99 -0.18 -7.15
CA ASP A 140 7.34 -0.05 -7.69
C ASP A 140 8.39 -0.42 -6.65
N SER A 141 9.61 -0.73 -7.11
CA SER A 141 10.73 -1.06 -6.22
C SER A 141 11.39 0.19 -5.63
N VAL A 142 12.08 0.06 -4.50
CA VAL A 142 12.89 1.15 -3.91
C VAL A 142 13.93 1.74 -4.87
N PHE A 143 14.43 0.96 -5.85
CA PHE A 143 15.34 1.45 -6.87
C PHE A 143 14.66 2.43 -7.84
N SER A 144 13.39 2.16 -8.19
CA SER A 144 12.58 3.06 -9.00
C SER A 144 12.29 4.35 -8.24
N HIS A 145 11.88 4.23 -6.97
CA HIS A 145 11.64 5.37 -6.10
C HIS A 145 12.88 6.27 -6.00
N LEU A 146 14.05 5.69 -5.74
CA LEU A 146 15.30 6.44 -5.62
C LEU A 146 15.65 7.17 -6.92
N ALA A 147 15.53 6.49 -8.07
CA ALA A 147 15.76 7.12 -9.37
C ALA A 147 14.78 8.28 -9.62
N TRP A 148 13.54 8.16 -9.17
CA TRP A 148 12.51 9.18 -9.36
C TRP A 148 12.69 10.38 -8.42
N VAL A 149 13.10 10.14 -7.17
CA VAL A 149 13.55 11.17 -6.21
C VAL A 149 14.73 11.96 -6.76
N GLN A 150 15.71 11.27 -7.36
CA GLN A 150 16.89 11.90 -7.98
C GLN A 150 16.58 12.64 -9.29
N THR A 151 15.37 12.51 -9.83
CA THR A 151 14.94 13.23 -11.04
C THR A 151 14.36 14.59 -10.65
N ASP A 152 14.78 15.65 -11.34
CA ASP A 152 14.26 17.01 -11.13
C ASP A 152 12.74 17.09 -11.35
N ARG A 153 12.05 17.86 -10.49
CA ARG A 153 10.59 18.14 -10.65
C ARG A 153 10.24 18.72 -12.02
N LYS A 154 11.11 19.55 -12.60
CA LYS A 154 10.93 20.13 -13.95
C LYS A 154 10.94 19.09 -15.06
N SER A 155 11.55 17.94 -14.81
CA SER A 155 11.63 16.81 -15.74
C SER A 155 10.59 15.72 -15.41
N GLY A 156 9.60 16.03 -14.56
CA GLY A 156 8.59 15.07 -14.11
C GLY A 156 9.05 14.15 -12.97
N GLY A 157 10.17 14.47 -12.33
CA GLY A 157 10.65 13.80 -11.13
C GLY A 157 10.01 14.33 -9.85
N LEU A 158 10.54 13.87 -8.71
CA LEU A 158 10.03 14.26 -7.38
C LEU A 158 10.93 15.29 -6.69
N GLY A 159 12.23 15.27 -6.96
CA GLY A 159 13.21 15.91 -6.08
C GLY A 159 13.19 15.31 -4.67
N ASP A 160 13.83 15.98 -3.72
CA ASP A 160 13.83 15.56 -2.32
C ASP A 160 12.40 15.55 -1.73
N LEU A 161 12.14 14.57 -0.88
CA LEU A 161 10.86 14.36 -0.20
C LEU A 161 11.03 14.41 1.30
N ASN A 162 10.01 14.96 1.99
CA ASN A 162 9.98 15.09 3.44
C ASN A 162 9.37 13.87 4.15
N TYR A 163 9.11 12.78 3.42
CA TYR A 163 8.54 11.57 4.00
C TYR A 163 8.91 10.30 3.19
N PRO A 164 8.75 9.09 3.78
CA PRO A 164 9.12 7.83 3.11
C PRO A 164 8.22 7.45 1.92
N LEU A 165 8.85 6.99 0.83
CA LEU A 165 8.19 6.26 -0.26
C LEU A 165 8.41 4.75 -0.12
N ILE A 166 7.33 4.04 0.20
CA ILE A 166 7.31 2.60 0.47
C ILE A 166 7.07 1.81 -0.81
N SER A 167 7.90 0.78 -1.01
CA SER A 167 7.80 -0.16 -2.12
C SER A 167 6.95 -1.38 -1.74
N ASP A 168 5.77 -1.49 -2.33
CA ASP A 168 4.89 -2.67 -2.26
C ASP A 168 5.12 -3.61 -3.46
N ILE A 169 6.36 -4.03 -3.70
CA ILE A 169 6.74 -4.85 -4.84
C ILE A 169 5.97 -6.19 -4.91
N THR A 170 5.52 -6.70 -3.76
CA THR A 170 4.73 -7.93 -3.64
C THR A 170 3.23 -7.71 -3.84
N LYS A 171 2.79 -6.45 -3.88
CA LYS A 171 1.39 -6.00 -4.00
C LYS A 171 0.51 -6.39 -2.82
N SER A 172 1.11 -6.86 -1.73
CA SER A 172 0.40 -7.38 -0.56
C SER A 172 -0.22 -6.26 0.26
N ILE A 173 0.46 -5.11 0.35
CA ILE A 173 -0.05 -3.93 1.07
C ILE A 173 -1.27 -3.39 0.31
N SER A 174 -1.14 -3.10 -0.97
CA SER A 174 -2.21 -2.61 -1.85
C SER A 174 -3.42 -3.54 -1.85
N LYS A 175 -3.18 -4.86 -1.81
CA LYS A 175 -4.26 -5.86 -1.70
C LYS A 175 -4.95 -5.82 -0.34
N SER A 176 -4.20 -5.72 0.75
CA SER A 176 -4.76 -5.68 2.12
C SER A 176 -5.60 -4.42 2.38
N PHE A 177 -5.25 -3.30 1.76
CA PHE A 177 -6.02 -2.05 1.78
C PHE A 177 -7.11 -1.99 0.70
N GLY A 178 -7.31 -3.06 -0.09
CA GLY A 178 -8.40 -3.15 -1.07
C GLY A 178 -8.29 -2.19 -2.25
N VAL A 179 -7.08 -1.67 -2.54
CA VAL A 179 -6.84 -0.66 -3.58
C VAL A 179 -6.13 -1.23 -4.81
N LEU A 180 -5.64 -2.48 -4.76
CA LEU A 180 -5.03 -3.15 -5.91
C LEU A 180 -6.06 -3.44 -7.00
N ILE A 181 -5.80 -3.00 -8.23
CA ILE A 181 -6.52 -3.41 -9.44
C ILE A 181 -5.88 -4.73 -9.92
N PRO A 182 -6.52 -5.90 -9.74
CA PRO A 182 -5.86 -7.18 -9.96
C PRO A 182 -5.38 -7.37 -11.40
N ASP A 183 -6.18 -6.92 -12.37
CA ASP A 183 -5.92 -7.12 -13.79
C ASP A 183 -4.79 -6.22 -14.32
N GLN A 184 -4.48 -5.13 -13.63
CA GLN A 184 -3.43 -4.18 -14.02
C GLN A 184 -2.21 -4.27 -13.10
N GLY A 185 -2.36 -4.86 -11.92
CA GLY A 185 -1.29 -5.03 -10.95
C GLY A 185 -0.76 -3.72 -10.37
N ILE A 186 -1.60 -2.68 -10.29
CA ILE A 186 -1.31 -1.35 -9.75
C ILE A 186 -2.37 -0.94 -8.74
N ALA A 187 -2.06 0.00 -7.85
CA ALA A 187 -3.03 0.53 -6.90
C ALA A 187 -3.88 1.67 -7.51
N LEU A 188 -5.13 1.77 -7.07
CA LEU A 188 -5.93 2.99 -7.19
C LEU A 188 -5.33 4.11 -6.33
N ARG A 189 -5.84 5.33 -6.50
CA ARG A 189 -5.46 6.49 -5.66
C ARG A 189 -6.20 6.44 -4.32
N GLY A 190 -5.91 5.41 -3.52
CA GLY A 190 -6.43 5.24 -2.18
C GLY A 190 -5.65 6.07 -1.16
N LEU A 191 -6.34 6.70 -0.22
CA LEU A 191 -5.76 7.41 0.91
C LEU A 191 -6.53 7.00 2.17
N PHE A 192 -5.79 6.76 3.25
CA PHE A 192 -6.32 6.36 4.54
C PHE A 192 -5.74 7.27 5.63
N ILE A 193 -6.60 7.76 6.52
CA ILE A 193 -6.17 8.43 7.74
C ILE A 193 -6.32 7.43 8.88
N ILE A 194 -5.22 7.15 9.55
CA ILE A 194 -5.10 6.16 10.62
C ILE A 194 -4.80 6.93 11.92
N ASP A 195 -5.55 6.64 12.96
CA ASP A 195 -5.34 7.27 14.27
C ASP A 195 -4.18 6.66 15.06
N LYS A 196 -3.93 7.23 16.24
CA LYS A 196 -2.85 6.78 17.13
C LYS A 196 -3.11 5.37 17.68
N GLU A 197 -4.35 4.89 17.67
CA GLU A 197 -4.74 3.55 18.08
C GLU A 197 -4.57 2.54 16.93
N GLY A 198 -4.17 3.01 15.75
CA GLY A 198 -3.98 2.19 14.55
C GLY A 198 -5.29 1.90 13.82
N VAL A 199 -6.38 2.60 14.13
CA VAL A 199 -7.70 2.43 13.50
C VAL A 199 -7.82 3.34 12.29
N ILE A 200 -8.32 2.80 11.18
CA ILE A 200 -8.60 3.59 9.97
C ILE A 200 -9.86 4.41 10.22
N GLN A 201 -9.74 5.73 10.19
CA GLN A 201 -10.84 6.65 10.46
C GLN A 201 -11.46 7.24 9.20
N HIS A 202 -10.69 7.27 8.11
CA HIS A 202 -11.12 7.85 6.84
C HIS A 202 -10.56 7.09 5.66
N SER A 203 -11.30 7.08 4.55
CA SER A 203 -10.81 6.61 3.26
C SER A 203 -11.26 7.51 2.12
N THR A 204 -10.37 7.76 1.17
CA THR A 204 -10.68 8.37 -0.13
C THR A 204 -10.06 7.52 -1.21
N ILE A 205 -10.86 7.07 -2.18
CA ILE A 205 -10.39 6.22 -3.28
C ILE A 205 -10.81 6.87 -4.59
N ASN A 206 -9.86 7.51 -5.25
CA ASN A 206 -10.06 8.09 -6.57
C ASN A 206 -9.68 7.08 -7.66
N ASN A 207 -10.36 7.20 -8.81
CA ASN A 207 -9.91 6.54 -10.03
C ASN A 207 -8.62 7.20 -10.56
N LEU A 208 -7.90 6.53 -11.45
CA LEU A 208 -6.52 6.85 -11.85
C LEU A 208 -6.32 8.27 -12.39
N ALA A 209 -7.35 8.86 -13.01
CA ALA A 209 -7.28 10.16 -13.67
C ALA A 209 -7.58 11.36 -12.74
N ILE A 210 -7.97 11.12 -11.48
CA ILE A 210 -8.47 12.18 -10.58
C ILE A 210 -7.52 12.32 -9.38
N GLY A 211 -6.75 13.41 -9.35
CA GLY A 211 -5.89 13.75 -8.21
C GLY A 211 -6.69 14.04 -6.93
N ARG A 212 -6.08 13.80 -5.78
CA ARG A 212 -6.63 14.07 -4.44
C ARG A 212 -6.37 15.50 -4.00
N SER A 213 -7.02 15.89 -2.91
CA SER A 213 -6.86 17.19 -2.27
C SER A 213 -6.11 17.06 -0.94
N VAL A 214 -4.96 17.75 -0.84
CA VAL A 214 -4.20 17.86 0.42
C VAL A 214 -4.99 18.67 1.45
N ASP A 215 -5.73 19.70 1.02
CA ASP A 215 -6.58 20.50 1.90
C ASP A 215 -7.68 19.68 2.56
N GLU A 216 -8.35 18.82 1.80
CA GLU A 216 -9.42 17.98 2.34
C GLU A 216 -8.87 16.90 3.27
N THR A 217 -7.68 16.39 2.97
CA THR A 217 -6.96 15.46 3.85
C THR A 217 -6.65 16.12 5.18
N LYS A 218 -6.08 17.35 5.16
CA LYS A 218 -5.81 18.13 6.36
C LYS A 218 -7.08 18.46 7.15
N ARG A 219 -8.14 18.92 6.46
CA ARG A 219 -9.43 19.23 7.10
C ARG A 219 -10.01 18.02 7.84
N THR A 220 -9.98 16.85 7.20
CA THR A 220 -10.51 15.61 7.78
C THR A 220 -9.66 15.13 8.96
N LEU A 221 -8.33 15.23 8.86
CA LEU A 221 -7.41 14.96 9.97
C LEU A 221 -7.70 15.87 11.17
N GLN A 222 -7.85 17.18 10.95
CA GLN A 222 -8.15 18.14 12.01
C GLN A 222 -9.52 17.85 12.65
N ALA A 223 -10.51 17.45 11.85
CA ALA A 223 -11.82 17.05 12.37
C ALA A 223 -11.72 15.80 13.25
N LEU A 224 -10.94 14.80 12.82
CA LEU A 224 -10.67 13.59 13.61
C LEU A 224 -9.99 13.95 14.94
N GLN A 225 -8.93 14.75 14.91
CA GLN A 225 -8.22 15.18 16.11
C GLN A 225 -9.15 15.92 17.07
N TYR A 226 -9.97 16.83 16.55
CA TYR A 226 -10.93 17.58 17.35
C TYR A 226 -11.91 16.66 18.09
N VAL A 227 -12.52 15.67 17.42
CA VAL A 227 -13.48 14.77 18.09
C VAL A 227 -12.82 13.81 19.07
N GLN A 228 -11.55 13.43 18.84
CA GLN A 228 -10.79 12.62 19.80
C GLN A 228 -10.39 13.42 21.04
N GLU A 229 -10.09 14.72 20.90
CA GLU A 229 -9.81 15.63 22.00
C GLU A 229 -11.08 16.11 22.73
N ASN A 230 -12.23 16.05 22.05
CA ASN A 230 -13.54 16.45 22.56
C ASN A 230 -14.55 15.30 22.38
N PRO A 231 -14.49 14.22 23.17
CA PRO A 231 -15.26 12.99 22.93
C PRO A 231 -16.79 13.16 22.96
N ASP A 232 -17.28 14.25 23.54
CA ASP A 232 -18.72 14.57 23.61
C ASP A 232 -19.21 15.41 22.41
N GLU A 233 -18.34 15.70 21.43
CA GLU A 233 -18.63 16.54 20.26
C GLU A 233 -18.44 15.78 18.94
N VAL A 234 -19.18 16.20 17.91
CA VAL A 234 -18.99 15.76 16.52
C VAL A 234 -18.89 16.95 15.57
N CYS A 235 -18.18 16.75 14.46
CA CYS A 235 -17.97 17.76 13.43
C CYS A 235 -19.08 17.72 12.35
N PRO A 236 -19.79 18.84 12.10
CA PRO A 236 -20.77 18.94 11.03
C PRO A 236 -20.17 18.86 9.61
N ALA A 237 -21.04 18.85 8.60
CA ALA A 237 -20.63 18.87 7.20
C ALA A 237 -19.81 20.13 6.87
N GLY A 238 -18.65 19.94 6.23
CA GLY A 238 -17.76 21.03 5.85
C GLY A 238 -16.96 21.66 6.99
N TRP A 239 -17.06 21.12 8.21
CA TRP A 239 -16.42 21.67 9.40
C TRP A 239 -14.93 21.96 9.20
N LYS A 240 -14.51 23.13 9.69
CA LYS A 240 -13.12 23.58 9.81
C LYS A 240 -12.79 24.04 11.24
N PRO A 241 -11.51 24.04 11.63
CA PRO A 241 -11.09 24.58 12.93
C PRO A 241 -11.65 26.00 13.17
N GLY A 242 -12.27 26.20 14.33
CA GLY A 242 -12.93 27.45 14.72
C GLY A 242 -14.43 27.50 14.42
N GLU A 243 -14.97 26.57 13.64
CA GLU A 243 -16.41 26.46 13.40
C GLU A 243 -17.11 25.66 14.52
N LYS A 244 -18.43 25.90 14.67
CA LYS A 244 -19.23 25.22 15.70
C LYS A 244 -19.32 23.71 15.43
N SER A 245 -19.06 22.94 16.47
CA SER A 245 -19.35 21.50 16.57
C SER A 245 -20.74 21.26 17.18
N MET A 246 -21.14 20.00 17.31
CA MET A 246 -22.39 19.63 17.97
C MET A 246 -22.22 18.43 18.90
N LYS A 247 -22.97 18.43 20.01
CA LYS A 247 -23.07 17.25 20.88
C LYS A 247 -24.03 16.23 20.26
N PRO A 248 -23.64 14.94 20.13
CA PRO A 248 -24.47 13.90 19.54
C PRO A 248 -25.54 13.39 20.51
N ASP A 249 -26.32 14.30 21.10
CA ASP A 249 -27.47 14.01 21.96
C ASP A 249 -28.74 14.69 21.40
N PRO A 250 -29.91 14.01 21.34
CA PRO A 250 -31.13 14.57 20.75
C PRO A 250 -31.65 15.87 21.41
N LYS A 251 -31.30 16.14 22.67
CA LYS A 251 -31.67 17.39 23.36
C LYS A 251 -30.58 18.44 23.21
N LEU A 252 -29.32 18.07 23.41
CA LEU A 252 -28.19 19.01 23.38
C LEU A 252 -27.89 19.52 21.98
N SER A 253 -28.06 18.69 20.94
CA SER A 253 -27.87 19.10 19.54
C SER A 253 -28.76 20.27 19.10
N LYS A 254 -29.88 20.54 19.79
CA LYS A 254 -30.76 21.67 19.50
C LYS A 254 -30.06 23.02 19.67
N GLU A 255 -29.03 23.10 20.52
CA GLU A 255 -28.22 24.30 20.68
C GLU A 255 -27.52 24.66 19.36
N TYR A 256 -26.94 23.66 18.68
CA TYR A 256 -26.34 23.84 17.38
C TYR A 256 -27.39 24.25 16.33
N PHE A 257 -28.50 23.51 16.24
CA PHE A 257 -29.55 23.76 15.24
C PHE A 257 -30.30 25.09 15.42
N SER A 258 -30.23 25.71 16.59
CA SER A 258 -30.83 27.04 16.82
C SER A 258 -29.92 28.18 16.35
N ALA A 259 -28.65 27.90 16.07
CA ALA A 259 -27.64 28.89 15.73
C ALA A 259 -27.24 28.89 14.24
N ILE A 260 -27.82 28.00 13.44
CA ILE A 260 -27.71 27.93 11.98
C ILE A 260 -29.00 28.38 11.32
#